data_AF-A0A402D5Z2-F1
#
_entry.id   AF-A0A402D5Z2-F1
#
_cell.length_a   1.000
_cell.length_b   1.000
_cell.length_c   1.000
_cell.angle_alpha   90.00
_cell.angle_beta   90.00
_cell.angle_gamma   90.00
#
_symmetry.space_group_name_H-M   'P 1'
#
loop_
_entity.id
_entity.type
_entity.pdbx_description
1 polymer ?
#
loop_
_entity_poly.entity_id
_entity_poly.type
_entity_poly.pdbx_seq_one_letter_code
_entity_poly.pdbx_strand_id
1 'polypeptide(L)'
;MRLTSDLSNHNNMGAALALAVASVFCFLPACSAAQKQQSLVPTTANTSPDYFCTWNIQGYYSSYGKGQQKDAVQESQMFGQGANQNWLGQYAPVRQDLYFLMDEGWDLPNENIEVMPARFPSYSAGTQPENFQKLSDAVKKSGWRGLGLWMRADAKTDDFWTQRLQWMQASGVAYWKVDYGNQSRDEAWRRHLTDLGRRTAPTLTIETAMLPQAIAWGDTYRTYDVDALLSVPQTLSRVVKELDFKAEPPAKGLINCEDEVYMGAALGCCYGVMRHSFAGALPSGRQDFVFPPLTRDLKHCTDEVVRAVRWHRLAPAFAVGANAAAISPEQMTDNWIFQKDESWRIAAGQDQTETAPAIVTRGLPLPEVALASGGVKPFVVASRNPNGAVAVATLGRTICPSATDRQWITGEVADVTLQVGQYSGPIGIFGRYHSLTLVFDKPVTARRILAQDLAGDIPQEITRQVRVSGSRVTIPGAVIDRIGRNAATPGDKSDPGLVLVIRAN
;
A
#
# COMPACT_ATOMS: atom_id res chain seq x y z
N MET A 1 58.88 6.23 -69.20
CA MET A 1 58.67 6.14 -70.65
C MET A 1 57.64 7.19 -71.03
N ARG A 2 58.06 8.18 -71.83
CA ARG A 2 57.26 9.21 -72.54
C ARG A 2 56.50 10.22 -71.66
N LEU A 3 57.01 11.46 -71.58
CA LEU A 3 56.88 12.59 -72.54
C LEU A 3 55.68 13.46 -72.09
N THR A 4 55.95 14.55 -71.36
CA THR A 4 56.17 15.94 -71.85
C THR A 4 54.86 16.63 -72.20
N SER A 5 54.63 17.81 -71.60
CA SER A 5 54.75 19.15 -72.24
C SER A 5 53.33 19.67 -72.52
N ASP A 6 52.96 20.93 -72.36
CA ASP A 6 53.75 22.14 -72.17
C ASP A 6 52.79 23.29 -71.83
N LEU A 7 53.33 24.32 -71.14
CA LEU A 7 53.22 25.77 -71.42
C LEU A 7 51.81 26.40 -71.61
N SER A 8 51.47 27.58 -71.10
CA SER A 8 52.29 28.74 -70.74
C SER A 8 51.44 29.84 -70.08
N ASN A 9 52.10 30.60 -69.22
CA ASN A 9 52.03 32.06 -69.03
C ASN A 9 50.69 32.75 -68.68
N HIS A 10 50.63 33.40 -67.51
CA HIS A 10 51.15 34.77 -67.38
C HIS A 10 51.24 35.22 -65.91
N ASN A 11 52.29 36.01 -65.67
CA ASN A 11 52.69 36.71 -64.44
C ASN A 11 51.56 37.46 -63.72
N ASN A 12 51.59 37.47 -62.37
CA ASN A 12 51.83 38.72 -61.65
C ASN A 12 52.24 38.52 -60.18
N MET A 13 53.08 39.45 -59.74
CA MET A 13 53.78 39.56 -58.46
C MET A 13 52.86 39.58 -57.22
N GLY A 14 53.37 39.17 -56.07
CA GLY A 14 52.83 39.64 -54.79
C GLY A 14 53.15 38.81 -53.55
N ALA A 15 54.33 39.05 -52.98
CA ALA A 15 54.65 39.09 -51.54
C ALA A 15 54.03 38.08 -50.55
N ALA A 16 54.93 37.34 -49.90
CA ALA A 16 54.67 36.52 -48.72
C ALA A 16 54.37 37.37 -47.46
N LEU A 17 53.37 36.95 -46.67
CA LEU A 17 53.32 37.23 -45.24
C LEU A 17 52.56 36.11 -44.50
N ALA A 18 53.11 35.73 -43.34
CA ALA A 18 52.75 34.59 -42.52
C ALA A 18 51.30 34.61 -41.99
N LEU A 19 50.66 33.44 -41.98
CA LEU A 19 49.35 33.22 -41.36
C LEU A 19 49.47 33.25 -39.82
N ALA A 20 48.82 34.22 -39.20
CA ALA A 20 48.45 34.18 -37.79
C ALA A 20 47.20 33.30 -37.61
N VAL A 21 47.31 32.25 -36.80
CA VAL A 21 46.16 31.43 -36.37
C VAL A 21 45.49 32.15 -35.19
N ALA A 22 44.35 32.79 -35.42
CA ALA A 22 43.51 33.34 -34.37
C ALA A 22 42.68 32.21 -33.73
N SER A 23 42.99 31.86 -32.48
CA SER A 23 42.18 30.96 -31.67
C SER A 23 40.92 31.69 -31.18
N VAL A 24 39.79 31.42 -31.81
CA VAL A 24 38.47 31.84 -31.32
C VAL A 24 38.10 30.94 -30.14
N PHE A 25 38.18 31.46 -28.93
CA PHE A 25 37.57 30.85 -27.75
C PHE A 25 36.05 30.99 -27.85
N CYS A 26 35.39 29.97 -28.37
CA CYS A 26 33.95 29.80 -28.20
C CYS A 26 33.68 29.43 -26.74
N PHE A 27 33.21 30.40 -25.94
CA PHE A 27 32.54 30.12 -24.67
C PHE A 27 31.24 29.38 -24.97
N LEU A 28 31.28 28.05 -24.95
CA LEU A 28 30.08 27.24 -24.81
C LEU A 28 29.53 27.49 -23.40
N PRO A 29 28.25 27.88 -23.24
CA PRO A 29 27.64 27.87 -21.92
C PRO A 29 27.71 26.42 -21.42
N ALA A 30 28.37 26.22 -20.29
CA ALA A 30 28.29 24.97 -19.56
C ALA A 30 26.81 24.76 -19.19
N CYS A 31 26.08 24.01 -20.01
CA CYS A 31 24.85 23.38 -19.58
C CYS A 31 25.21 22.53 -18.36
N SER A 32 24.96 23.07 -17.17
CA SER A 32 25.06 22.27 -15.96
C SER A 32 24.08 21.12 -16.16
N ALA A 33 24.58 19.91 -16.36
CA ALA A 33 23.75 18.72 -16.24
C ALA A 33 23.18 18.79 -14.81
N ALA A 34 21.89 19.13 -14.70
CA ALA A 34 21.22 19.17 -13.41
C ALA A 34 21.45 17.80 -12.77
N GLN A 35 22.18 17.79 -11.65
CA GLN A 35 22.48 16.56 -10.94
C GLN A 35 21.15 15.89 -10.61
N LYS A 36 20.85 14.78 -11.28
CA LYS A 36 19.53 14.15 -11.21
C LYS A 36 19.28 13.78 -9.76
N GLN A 37 18.34 14.46 -9.12
CA GLN A 37 18.12 14.32 -7.70
C GLN A 37 17.64 12.89 -7.42
N GLN A 38 18.39 12.14 -6.62
CA GLN A 38 18.07 10.75 -6.30
C GLN A 38 16.74 10.67 -5.55
N SER A 39 15.92 9.66 -5.87
CA SER A 39 14.67 9.35 -5.18
C SER A 39 14.86 9.34 -3.66
N LEU A 40 13.90 9.91 -2.93
CA LEU A 40 13.81 9.84 -1.48
C LEU A 40 13.35 8.46 -1.00
N VAL A 41 12.71 7.68 -1.87
CA VAL A 41 12.29 6.30 -1.59
C VAL A 41 13.40 5.34 -2.01
N PRO A 42 13.89 4.46 -1.12
CA PRO A 42 14.93 3.50 -1.44
C PRO A 42 14.41 2.42 -2.41
N THR A 43 15.35 1.78 -3.10
CA THR A 43 15.10 0.63 -3.98
C THR A 43 15.01 -0.68 -3.21
N THR A 44 15.45 -0.71 -1.96
CA THR A 44 15.35 -1.89 -1.08
C THR A 44 13.89 -2.25 -0.86
N ALA A 45 13.56 -3.52 -1.07
CA ALA A 45 12.20 -4.01 -0.91
C ALA A 45 11.71 -3.85 0.53
N ASN A 46 10.39 -3.70 0.68
CA ASN A 46 9.78 -3.63 2.01
C ASN A 46 9.94 -4.96 2.76
N THR A 47 9.87 -4.90 4.09
CA THR A 47 9.90 -6.09 4.95
C THR A 47 8.52 -6.47 5.49
N SER A 48 7.58 -5.52 5.54
CA SER A 48 6.21 -5.71 6.00
C SER A 48 5.50 -6.79 5.19
N PRO A 49 4.76 -7.72 5.81
CA PRO A 49 4.19 -8.86 5.11
C PRO A 49 2.86 -8.48 4.43
N ASP A 50 2.92 -7.45 3.57
CA ASP A 50 1.79 -6.93 2.81
C ASP A 50 1.46 -7.87 1.63
N TYR A 51 0.19 -7.93 1.25
CA TYR A 51 -0.25 -8.78 0.14
C TYR A 51 -1.33 -8.13 -0.73
N PHE A 52 -1.45 -8.63 -1.95
CA PHE A 52 -2.66 -8.52 -2.77
C PHE A 52 -3.41 -9.84 -2.72
N CYS A 53 -4.69 -9.79 -2.35
CA CYS A 53 -5.57 -10.95 -2.19
C CYS A 53 -6.51 -11.10 -3.37
N THR A 54 -6.61 -12.32 -3.90
CA THR A 54 -7.43 -12.56 -5.08
C THR A 54 -8.93 -12.61 -4.80
N TRP A 55 -9.39 -12.53 -3.55
CA TRP A 55 -10.80 -12.74 -3.21
C TRP A 55 -11.75 -11.83 -4.03
N ASN A 56 -11.51 -10.52 -4.06
CA ASN A 56 -12.43 -9.63 -4.77
C ASN A 56 -12.25 -9.67 -6.30
N ILE A 57 -11.05 -9.98 -6.83
CA ILE A 57 -10.88 -10.18 -8.28
C ILE A 57 -11.52 -11.50 -8.75
N GLN A 58 -11.53 -12.55 -7.91
CA GLN A 58 -12.34 -13.76 -8.12
C GLN A 58 -13.82 -13.41 -8.14
N GLY A 59 -14.26 -12.59 -7.19
CA GLY A 59 -15.63 -12.11 -7.08
C GLY A 59 -16.05 -11.34 -8.33
N TYR A 60 -15.26 -10.37 -8.75
CA TYR A 60 -15.48 -9.64 -10.00
C TYR A 60 -15.58 -10.60 -11.20
N TYR A 61 -14.62 -11.51 -11.37
CA TYR A 61 -14.60 -12.47 -12.49
C TYR A 61 -15.87 -13.32 -12.55
N SER A 62 -16.31 -13.84 -11.41
CA SER A 62 -17.53 -14.66 -11.27
C SER A 62 -18.82 -13.85 -11.14
N SER A 63 -18.74 -12.52 -11.22
CA SER A 63 -19.85 -11.61 -10.88
C SER A 63 -20.47 -11.88 -9.51
N TYR A 64 -19.65 -12.33 -8.56
CA TYR A 64 -20.04 -12.77 -7.21
C TYR A 64 -21.16 -13.83 -7.24
N GLY A 65 -21.13 -14.70 -8.25
CA GLY A 65 -22.06 -15.82 -8.39
C GLY A 65 -21.96 -16.79 -7.22
N LYS A 66 -23.11 -17.17 -6.66
CA LYS A 66 -23.17 -18.06 -5.48
C LYS A 66 -22.43 -19.38 -5.75
N GLY A 67 -21.41 -19.66 -4.94
CA GLY A 67 -20.60 -20.87 -5.05
C GLY A 67 -19.56 -20.88 -6.18
N GLN A 68 -19.51 -19.83 -7.01
CA GLN A 68 -18.64 -19.78 -8.21
C GLN A 68 -17.33 -19.04 -7.96
N GLN A 69 -17.26 -18.20 -6.93
CA GLN A 69 -16.08 -17.37 -6.66
C GLN A 69 -14.82 -18.19 -6.32
N LYS A 70 -14.96 -19.27 -5.55
CA LYS A 70 -13.87 -20.19 -5.27
C LYS A 70 -13.39 -20.94 -6.51
N ASP A 71 -14.23 -21.08 -7.53
CA ASP A 71 -13.84 -21.72 -8.79
C ASP A 71 -13.01 -20.82 -9.72
N ALA A 72 -12.87 -19.53 -9.39
CA ALA A 72 -12.20 -18.57 -10.25
C ALA A 72 -10.66 -18.67 -10.17
N VAL A 73 -10.08 -19.20 -9.08
CA VAL A 73 -8.63 -19.34 -8.95
C VAL A 73 -8.14 -20.50 -9.82
N GLN A 74 -7.59 -20.20 -10.99
CA GLN A 74 -7.02 -21.18 -11.90
C GLN A 74 -5.80 -20.60 -12.62
N GLU A 75 -4.99 -21.48 -13.21
CA GLU A 75 -3.82 -21.11 -14.00
C GLU A 75 -4.14 -20.07 -15.09
N SER A 76 -5.26 -20.24 -15.80
CA SER A 76 -5.64 -19.32 -16.88
C SER A 76 -6.00 -17.91 -16.38
N GLN A 77 -6.64 -17.77 -15.23
CA GLN A 77 -6.96 -16.46 -14.64
C GLN A 77 -5.69 -15.76 -14.14
N MET A 78 -4.77 -16.50 -13.55
CA MET A 78 -3.52 -15.95 -13.05
C MET A 78 -2.54 -15.54 -14.16
N PHE A 79 -2.33 -16.43 -15.15
CA PHE A 79 -1.25 -16.31 -16.15
C PHE A 79 -1.75 -16.02 -17.57
N GLY A 80 -3.04 -16.19 -17.85
CA GLY A 80 -3.60 -16.03 -19.19
C GLY A 80 -3.70 -14.58 -19.63
N GLN A 81 -4.06 -14.38 -20.91
CA GLN A 81 -4.12 -13.06 -21.57
C GLN A 81 -5.54 -12.69 -22.04
N GLY A 82 -6.54 -13.50 -21.71
CA GLY A 82 -7.94 -13.26 -22.03
C GLY A 82 -8.58 -12.17 -21.19
N ALA A 83 -9.85 -11.88 -21.48
CA ALA A 83 -10.64 -10.93 -20.71
C ALA A 83 -10.70 -11.32 -19.23
N ASN A 84 -10.43 -10.36 -18.33
CA ASN A 84 -10.39 -10.56 -16.88
C ASN A 84 -9.41 -11.65 -16.40
N GLN A 85 -8.39 -11.98 -17.20
CA GLN A 85 -7.24 -12.82 -16.82
C GLN A 85 -6.03 -11.94 -16.46
N ASN A 86 -4.82 -12.49 -16.42
CA ASN A 86 -3.57 -11.79 -16.07
C ASN A 86 -3.61 -11.16 -14.67
N TRP A 87 -4.09 -11.90 -13.67
CA TRP A 87 -4.13 -11.39 -12.29
C TRP A 87 -2.72 -11.11 -11.74
N LEU A 88 -1.69 -11.79 -12.23
CA LEU A 88 -0.30 -11.47 -11.87
C LEU A 88 0.20 -10.14 -12.46
N GLY A 89 -0.55 -9.54 -13.40
CA GLY A 89 -0.30 -8.20 -13.95
C GLY A 89 -0.68 -7.05 -13.02
N GLN A 90 -1.38 -7.31 -11.92
CA GLN A 90 -1.77 -6.29 -10.95
C GLN A 90 -0.54 -5.64 -10.29
N TYR A 91 -0.66 -4.35 -9.96
CA TYR A 91 0.33 -3.59 -9.17
C TYR A 91 1.78 -3.66 -9.68
N ALA A 92 2.01 -3.72 -11.00
CA ALA A 92 3.35 -3.86 -11.59
C ALA A 92 4.46 -2.96 -10.99
N PRO A 93 4.22 -1.67 -10.63
CA PRO A 93 5.25 -0.81 -10.03
C PRO A 93 5.74 -1.27 -8.63
N VAL A 94 4.92 -2.01 -7.88
CA VAL A 94 5.16 -2.33 -6.46
C VAL A 94 4.95 -3.80 -6.10
N ARG A 95 4.53 -4.66 -7.03
CA ARG A 95 4.28 -6.08 -6.73
C ARG A 95 5.49 -6.84 -6.15
N GLN A 96 6.71 -6.37 -6.41
CA GLN A 96 7.94 -6.89 -5.77
C GLN A 96 7.96 -6.75 -4.23
N ASP A 97 7.11 -5.89 -3.70
CA ASP A 97 6.94 -5.60 -2.28
C ASP A 97 5.65 -6.24 -1.71
N LEU A 98 4.88 -6.95 -2.53
CA LEU A 98 3.61 -7.59 -2.16
C LEU A 98 3.69 -9.11 -2.36
N TYR A 99 3.12 -9.88 -1.43
CA TYR A 99 2.79 -11.27 -1.72
C TYR A 99 1.55 -11.35 -2.63
N PHE A 100 1.57 -12.26 -3.59
CA PHE A 100 0.37 -12.63 -4.35
C PHE A 100 -0.37 -13.72 -3.57
N LEU A 101 -1.45 -13.36 -2.90
CA LEU A 101 -2.23 -14.27 -2.06
C LEU A 101 -3.36 -14.89 -2.87
N MET A 102 -3.23 -16.17 -3.21
CA MET A 102 -4.34 -16.96 -3.76
C MET A 102 -5.35 -17.22 -2.67
N ASP A 103 -6.53 -16.62 -2.80
CA ASP A 103 -7.64 -16.81 -1.88
C ASP A 103 -8.37 -18.14 -2.08
N GLU A 104 -9.44 -18.37 -1.32
CA GLU A 104 -10.18 -19.63 -1.28
C GLU A 104 -10.42 -20.22 -2.69
N GLY A 105 -10.15 -21.52 -2.81
CA GLY A 105 -10.49 -22.33 -3.99
C GLY A 105 -9.32 -22.82 -4.84
N TRP A 106 -8.10 -22.36 -4.54
CA TRP A 106 -6.86 -22.82 -5.19
C TRP A 106 -6.58 -24.33 -5.01
N ASP A 107 -7.16 -24.93 -3.97
CA ASP A 107 -7.01 -26.32 -3.53
C ASP A 107 -8.20 -27.23 -3.89
N LEU A 108 -9.09 -26.77 -4.76
CA LEU A 108 -10.24 -27.54 -5.25
C LEU A 108 -9.86 -28.53 -6.36
N PRO A 109 -10.58 -29.66 -6.51
CA PRO A 109 -11.84 -30.01 -5.83
C PRO A 109 -11.67 -30.73 -4.48
N ASN A 110 -10.46 -31.11 -4.10
CA ASN A 110 -10.27 -31.99 -2.94
C ASN A 110 -10.29 -31.23 -1.61
N GLU A 111 -10.18 -29.90 -1.62
CA GLU A 111 -10.07 -29.08 -0.40
C GLU A 111 -8.94 -29.58 0.51
N ASN A 112 -7.80 -29.87 -0.12
CA ASN A 112 -6.60 -30.42 0.51
C ASN A 112 -5.40 -29.56 0.09
N ILE A 113 -4.53 -29.21 1.04
CA ILE A 113 -3.44 -28.24 0.85
C ILE A 113 -2.38 -28.80 -0.10
N GLU A 114 -2.65 -28.71 -1.40
CA GLU A 114 -1.94 -29.33 -2.52
C GLU A 114 -2.14 -28.50 -3.79
N VAL A 115 -1.12 -28.46 -4.66
CA VAL A 115 -1.26 -27.90 -6.00
C VAL A 115 -2.08 -28.88 -6.85
N MET A 116 -3.32 -28.50 -7.14
CA MET A 116 -4.29 -29.36 -7.82
C MET A 116 -4.10 -29.34 -9.35
N PRO A 117 -3.96 -30.50 -10.03
CA PRO A 117 -3.91 -30.56 -11.49
C PRO A 117 -5.11 -29.93 -12.19
N ALA A 118 -6.29 -29.98 -11.55
CA ALA A 118 -7.51 -29.37 -12.08
C ALA A 118 -7.45 -27.82 -12.10
N ARG A 119 -6.58 -27.21 -11.30
CA ARG A 119 -6.41 -25.75 -11.21
C ARG A 119 -5.12 -25.28 -11.87
N PHE A 120 -4.05 -26.05 -11.73
CA PHE A 120 -2.68 -25.71 -12.13
C PHE A 120 -2.00 -26.86 -12.89
N PRO A 121 -2.54 -27.30 -14.04
CA PRO A 121 -2.05 -28.46 -14.77
C PRO A 121 -0.56 -28.36 -15.16
N SER A 122 -0.05 -27.16 -15.43
CA SER A 122 1.36 -26.96 -15.78
C SER A 122 2.30 -27.06 -14.58
N TYR A 123 1.76 -27.03 -13.35
CA TYR A 123 2.53 -26.97 -12.10
C TYR A 123 2.32 -28.18 -11.19
N SER A 124 1.61 -29.23 -11.64
CA SER A 124 1.16 -30.33 -10.78
C SER A 124 1.77 -31.70 -11.10
N ALA A 125 2.84 -31.76 -11.89
CA ALA A 125 3.40 -33.02 -12.40
C ALA A 125 4.43 -33.70 -11.47
N GLY A 126 4.92 -33.00 -10.44
CA GLY A 126 5.90 -33.52 -9.47
C GLY A 126 5.28 -33.88 -8.12
N THR A 127 6.14 -34.04 -7.12
CA THR A 127 5.73 -34.11 -5.72
C THR A 127 5.14 -32.77 -5.27
N GLN A 128 4.31 -32.76 -4.21
CA GLN A 128 3.70 -31.51 -3.74
C GLN A 128 4.71 -30.39 -3.38
N PRO A 129 5.85 -30.66 -2.72
CA PRO A 129 6.92 -29.67 -2.56
C PRO A 129 7.41 -29.06 -3.88
N GLU A 130 7.69 -29.91 -4.88
CA GLU A 130 8.17 -29.46 -6.20
C GLU A 130 7.09 -28.67 -6.95
N ASN A 131 5.83 -29.07 -6.81
CA ASN A 131 4.70 -28.37 -7.43
C ASN A 131 4.51 -26.97 -6.83
N PHE A 132 4.53 -26.86 -5.50
CA PHE A 132 4.50 -25.56 -4.82
C PHE A 132 5.71 -24.71 -5.20
N GLN A 133 6.90 -25.31 -5.30
CA GLN A 133 8.11 -24.58 -5.70
C GLN A 133 7.95 -24.00 -7.10
N LYS A 134 7.54 -24.81 -8.09
CA LYS A 134 7.33 -24.35 -9.48
C LYS A 134 6.31 -23.23 -9.55
N LEU A 135 5.19 -23.33 -8.82
CA LEU A 135 4.17 -22.29 -8.80
C LEU A 135 4.67 -21.01 -8.12
N SER A 136 5.35 -21.14 -6.97
CA SER A 136 5.98 -20.02 -6.24
C SER A 136 7.02 -19.29 -7.11
N ASP A 137 7.87 -20.04 -7.81
CA ASP A 137 8.89 -19.51 -8.71
C ASP A 137 8.27 -18.81 -9.91
N ALA A 138 7.16 -19.32 -10.46
CA ALA A 138 6.43 -18.65 -11.53
C ALA A 138 5.85 -17.30 -11.08
N VAL A 139 5.26 -17.24 -9.88
CA VAL A 139 4.76 -16.00 -9.28
C VAL A 139 5.88 -14.98 -9.05
N LYS A 140 7.02 -15.42 -8.50
CA LYS A 140 8.21 -14.58 -8.31
C LYS A 140 8.79 -14.10 -9.65
N LYS A 141 8.82 -14.96 -10.67
CA LYS A 141 9.26 -14.61 -12.03
C LYS A 141 8.34 -13.56 -12.68
N SER A 142 7.06 -13.53 -12.31
CA SER A 142 6.14 -12.45 -12.66
C SER A 142 6.40 -11.15 -11.87
N GLY A 143 7.41 -11.09 -11.01
CA GLY A 143 7.86 -9.89 -10.29
C GLY A 143 7.23 -9.69 -8.92
N TRP A 144 6.46 -10.66 -8.41
CA TRP A 144 5.90 -10.60 -7.06
C TRP A 144 6.92 -10.96 -5.99
N ARG A 145 6.75 -10.46 -4.75
CA ARG A 145 7.63 -10.84 -3.62
C ARG A 145 7.64 -12.35 -3.38
N GLY A 146 6.47 -12.97 -3.50
CA GLY A 146 6.29 -14.41 -3.32
C GLY A 146 4.83 -14.81 -3.36
N LEU A 147 4.61 -16.12 -3.25
CA LEU A 147 3.29 -16.71 -3.18
C LEU A 147 2.77 -16.73 -1.73
N GLY A 148 1.51 -16.34 -1.57
CA GLY A 148 0.71 -16.58 -0.39
C GLY A 148 -0.48 -17.48 -0.70
N LEU A 149 -0.97 -18.21 0.31
CA LEU A 149 -2.12 -19.10 0.19
C LEU A 149 -3.16 -18.81 1.29
N TRP A 150 -4.43 -18.83 0.93
CA TRP A 150 -5.52 -18.90 1.90
C TRP A 150 -5.66 -20.31 2.46
N MET A 151 -5.96 -20.42 3.76
CA MET A 151 -6.17 -21.66 4.47
C MET A 151 -7.45 -21.61 5.29
N ARG A 152 -8.22 -22.69 5.23
CA ARG A 152 -9.36 -22.91 6.12
C ARG A 152 -8.89 -23.33 7.50
N ALA A 153 -9.46 -22.75 8.56
CA ALA A 153 -9.16 -23.09 9.95
C ALA A 153 -9.93 -24.35 10.40
N ASP A 154 -9.57 -25.52 9.85
CA ASP A 154 -10.17 -26.80 10.22
C ASP A 154 -9.19 -27.71 10.96
N ALA A 155 -9.68 -28.53 11.88
CA ALA A 155 -8.84 -29.50 12.56
C ALA A 155 -8.31 -30.58 11.59
N LYS A 156 -7.01 -30.87 11.72
CA LYS A 156 -6.26 -31.96 11.08
C LYS A 156 -5.19 -32.43 12.07
N THR A 157 -4.53 -33.56 11.79
CA THR A 157 -3.47 -34.09 12.65
C THR A 157 -2.21 -33.21 12.63
N ASP A 158 -1.39 -33.29 13.68
CA ASP A 158 -0.09 -32.60 13.73
C ASP A 158 0.84 -33.05 12.59
N ASP A 159 0.82 -34.33 12.23
CA ASP A 159 1.59 -34.85 11.09
C ASP A 159 1.15 -34.21 9.78
N PHE A 160 -0.17 -34.01 9.59
CA PHE A 160 -0.70 -33.33 8.42
C PHE A 160 -0.14 -31.90 8.34
N TRP A 161 -0.29 -31.11 9.41
CA TRP A 161 0.16 -29.72 9.43
C TRP A 161 1.68 -29.60 9.30
N THR A 162 2.42 -30.44 10.03
CA THR A 162 3.89 -30.47 9.99
C THR A 162 4.39 -30.74 8.57
N GLN A 163 3.80 -31.72 7.89
CA GLN A 163 4.17 -32.02 6.50
C GLN A 163 3.90 -30.83 5.56
N ARG A 164 2.74 -30.17 5.67
CA ARG A 164 2.41 -29.01 4.81
C ARG A 164 3.34 -27.83 5.08
N LEU A 165 3.66 -27.57 6.34
CA LEU A 165 4.62 -26.54 6.73
C LEU A 165 6.02 -26.84 6.16
N GLN A 166 6.48 -28.10 6.22
CA GLN A 166 7.74 -28.52 5.57
C GLN A 166 7.70 -28.26 4.05
N TRP A 167 6.56 -28.52 3.39
CA TRP A 167 6.39 -28.20 1.97
C TRP A 167 6.49 -26.70 1.71
N MET A 168 5.88 -25.84 2.53
CA MET A 168 5.99 -24.38 2.38
C MET A 168 7.43 -23.90 2.55
N GLN A 169 8.13 -24.42 3.58
CA GLN A 169 9.52 -24.11 3.83
C GLN A 169 10.42 -24.50 2.65
N ALA A 170 10.21 -25.70 2.07
CA ALA A 170 10.99 -26.20 0.95
C ALA A 170 10.70 -25.48 -0.38
N SER A 171 9.45 -25.05 -0.58
CA SER A 171 8.99 -24.39 -1.82
C SER A 171 9.13 -22.87 -1.81
N GLY A 172 9.43 -22.27 -0.66
CA GLY A 172 9.51 -20.82 -0.51
C GLY A 172 8.17 -20.10 -0.70
N VAL A 173 7.06 -20.77 -0.39
CA VAL A 173 5.76 -20.13 -0.12
C VAL A 173 5.87 -19.44 1.24
N ALA A 174 5.52 -18.16 1.31
CA ALA A 174 5.96 -17.30 2.41
C ALA A 174 4.81 -16.69 3.22
N TYR A 175 3.55 -16.91 2.83
CA TYR A 175 2.40 -16.35 3.53
C TYR A 175 1.21 -17.30 3.57
N TRP A 176 0.60 -17.48 4.74
CA TRP A 176 -0.70 -18.13 4.92
C TRP A 176 -1.71 -17.16 5.51
N LYS A 177 -2.85 -17.00 4.83
CA LYS A 177 -4.04 -16.33 5.37
C LYS A 177 -4.98 -17.36 5.97
N VAL A 178 -4.97 -17.53 7.31
CA VAL A 178 -5.78 -18.56 7.99
C VAL A 178 -7.10 -17.96 8.47
N ASP A 179 -8.18 -18.28 7.76
CA ASP A 179 -9.47 -17.59 7.90
C ASP A 179 -10.52 -18.45 8.65
N TYR A 180 -11.77 -18.45 8.20
CA TYR A 180 -12.88 -19.19 8.77
C TYR A 180 -12.70 -20.72 8.71
N GLY A 181 -13.54 -21.45 9.44
CA GLY A 181 -13.47 -22.90 9.61
C GLY A 181 -13.96 -23.32 10.99
N ASN A 182 -13.96 -24.63 11.26
CA ASN A 182 -14.46 -25.19 12.52
C ASN A 182 -13.65 -24.74 13.75
N GLN A 183 -12.38 -24.39 13.54
CA GLN A 183 -11.43 -23.92 14.56
C GLN A 183 -11.19 -22.41 14.48
N SER A 184 -11.99 -21.68 13.70
CA SER A 184 -11.77 -20.26 13.43
C SER A 184 -11.78 -19.37 14.68
N ARG A 185 -12.44 -19.80 15.75
CA ARG A 185 -12.48 -19.11 17.05
C ARG A 185 -11.84 -19.93 18.19
N ASP A 186 -11.10 -20.98 17.86
CA ASP A 186 -10.34 -21.76 18.84
C ASP A 186 -8.93 -21.17 18.98
N GLU A 187 -8.69 -20.51 20.10
CA GLU A 187 -7.40 -19.87 20.40
C GLU A 187 -6.27 -20.91 20.55
N ALA A 188 -6.52 -22.01 21.24
CA ALA A 188 -5.50 -23.02 21.50
C ALA A 188 -5.03 -23.65 20.18
N TRP A 189 -5.98 -23.96 19.29
CA TRP A 189 -5.68 -24.48 17.97
C TRP A 189 -4.89 -23.50 17.10
N ARG A 190 -5.33 -22.23 17.02
CA ARG A 190 -4.63 -21.23 16.19
C ARG A 190 -3.23 -20.93 16.71
N ARG A 191 -3.06 -20.85 18.03
CA ARG A 191 -1.75 -20.68 18.66
C ARG A 191 -0.84 -21.87 18.37
N HIS A 192 -1.36 -23.09 18.51
CA HIS A 192 -0.63 -24.31 18.17
C HIS A 192 -0.16 -24.33 16.71
N LEU A 193 -1.04 -24.02 15.76
CA LEU A 193 -0.67 -23.94 14.34
C LEU A 193 0.42 -22.89 14.10
N THR A 194 0.32 -21.73 14.75
CA THR A 194 1.30 -20.66 14.63
C THR A 194 2.66 -21.09 15.18
N ASP A 195 2.69 -21.71 16.36
CA ASP A 195 3.92 -22.18 17.00
C ASP A 195 4.55 -23.34 16.23
N LEU A 196 3.74 -24.24 15.68
CA LEU A 196 4.21 -25.28 14.77
C LEU A 196 4.80 -24.67 13.50
N GLY A 197 4.18 -23.64 12.94
CA GLY A 197 4.68 -22.86 11.81
C GLY A 197 6.05 -22.26 12.07
N ARG A 198 6.24 -21.59 13.23
CA ARG A 198 7.53 -21.02 13.61
C ARG A 198 8.66 -22.05 13.70
N ARG A 199 8.37 -23.25 14.21
CA ARG A 199 9.36 -24.33 14.34
C ARG A 199 9.70 -24.98 13.00
N THR A 200 8.69 -25.19 12.16
CA THR A 200 8.82 -26.05 10.97
C THR A 200 9.05 -25.24 9.69
N ALA A 201 8.52 -24.02 9.61
CA ALA A 201 8.60 -23.12 8.47
C ALA A 201 8.84 -21.66 8.91
N PRO A 202 10.00 -21.35 9.53
CA PRO A 202 10.26 -20.03 10.12
C PRO A 202 10.20 -18.85 9.13
N THR A 203 10.27 -19.09 7.82
CA THR A 203 10.10 -18.04 6.79
C THR A 203 8.64 -17.76 6.43
N LEU A 204 7.71 -18.62 6.86
CA LEU A 204 6.27 -18.47 6.62
C LEU A 204 5.66 -17.50 7.62
N THR A 205 4.92 -16.51 7.13
CA THR A 205 4.04 -15.69 7.97
C THR A 205 2.66 -16.33 8.02
N ILE A 206 2.16 -16.63 9.23
CA ILE A 206 0.81 -17.14 9.44
C ILE A 206 -0.05 -16.01 10.00
N GLU A 207 -1.02 -15.58 9.21
CA GLU A 207 -1.98 -14.56 9.58
C GLU A 207 -3.22 -15.16 10.21
N THR A 208 -3.64 -14.55 11.31
CA THR A 208 -4.80 -14.92 12.10
C THR A 208 -5.93 -13.90 11.98
N ALA A 209 -7.13 -14.32 12.34
CA ALA A 209 -8.33 -13.52 12.20
C ALA A 209 -9.42 -13.99 13.21
N MET A 210 -10.47 -13.20 13.43
CA MET A 210 -11.63 -13.46 14.32
C MET A 210 -11.37 -13.46 15.84
N LEU A 211 -10.12 -13.61 16.28
CA LEU A 211 -9.70 -13.59 17.68
C LEU A 211 -8.72 -12.42 17.90
N PRO A 212 -9.17 -11.23 18.32
CA PRO A 212 -8.30 -10.07 18.49
C PRO A 212 -7.07 -10.33 19.37
N GLN A 213 -7.22 -11.14 20.42
CA GLN A 213 -6.09 -11.51 21.30
C GLN A 213 -4.98 -12.30 20.60
N ALA A 214 -5.23 -12.86 19.41
CA ALA A 214 -4.23 -13.53 18.61
C ALA A 214 -3.08 -12.60 18.22
N ILE A 215 -3.28 -11.29 18.22
CA ILE A 215 -2.21 -10.34 17.94
C ILE A 215 -1.09 -10.38 18.99
N ALA A 216 -1.37 -10.80 20.22
CA ALA A 216 -0.36 -10.89 21.27
C ALA A 216 0.65 -12.01 20.98
N TRP A 217 0.20 -13.15 20.46
CA TRP A 217 1.05 -14.33 20.24
C TRP A 217 1.27 -14.69 18.77
N GLY A 218 0.57 -14.05 17.83
CA GLY A 218 0.59 -14.30 16.39
C GLY A 218 1.58 -13.42 15.61
N ASP A 219 1.82 -13.77 14.35
CA ASP A 219 2.66 -12.95 13.48
C ASP A 219 1.90 -11.72 12.95
N THR A 220 0.76 -11.98 12.32
CA THR A 220 -0.16 -10.95 11.80
C THR A 220 -1.58 -11.26 12.24
N TYR A 221 -2.37 -10.20 12.52
CA TYR A 221 -3.79 -10.26 12.81
C TYR A 221 -4.54 -9.28 11.92
N ARG A 222 -5.60 -9.74 11.23
CA ARG A 222 -6.36 -8.93 10.27
C ARG A 222 -7.67 -8.38 10.84
N THR A 223 -7.96 -7.11 10.54
CA THR A 223 -9.22 -6.44 10.87
C THR A 223 -10.25 -6.61 9.74
N TYR A 224 -11.16 -7.59 9.83
CA TYR A 224 -12.09 -7.96 8.76
C TYR A 224 -13.44 -8.46 9.30
N ASP A 225 -14.51 -8.59 8.49
CA ASP A 225 -14.71 -8.09 7.11
C ASP A 225 -15.09 -6.60 7.10
N VAL A 226 -14.80 -5.89 6.01
CA VAL A 226 -15.02 -4.44 5.89
C VAL A 226 -15.91 -4.12 4.68
N ASP A 227 -16.89 -3.23 4.86
CA ASP A 227 -17.71 -2.69 3.77
C ASP A 227 -17.06 -1.43 3.20
N ALA A 228 -16.91 -1.34 1.87
CA ALA A 228 -16.16 -0.28 1.20
C ALA A 228 -16.69 1.15 1.49
N LEU A 229 -17.99 1.32 1.76
CA LEU A 229 -18.57 2.66 1.93
C LEU A 229 -18.38 3.23 3.34
N LEU A 230 -18.21 2.36 4.34
CA LEU A 230 -17.97 2.73 5.74
C LEU A 230 -16.65 2.14 6.26
N SER A 231 -15.70 1.88 5.36
CA SER A 231 -14.48 1.14 5.65
C SER A 231 -13.55 1.85 6.62
N VAL A 232 -13.45 3.17 6.52
CA VAL A 232 -12.60 4.02 7.39
C VAL A 232 -12.99 3.88 8.87
N PRO A 233 -14.22 4.22 9.32
CA PRO A 233 -14.60 4.09 10.72
C PRO A 233 -14.67 2.62 11.20
N GLN A 234 -15.07 1.67 10.34
CA GLN A 234 -15.07 0.24 10.67
C GLN A 234 -13.66 -0.26 10.99
N THR A 235 -12.70 0.06 10.14
CA THR A 235 -11.32 -0.38 10.31
C THR A 235 -10.68 0.33 11.49
N LEU A 236 -10.84 1.66 11.61
CA LEU A 236 -10.22 2.44 12.68
C LEU A 236 -10.72 2.01 14.07
N SER A 237 -12.03 1.78 14.23
CA SER A 237 -12.60 1.35 15.51
C SER A 237 -12.14 -0.05 15.95
N ARG A 238 -11.79 -0.91 14.99
CA ARG A 238 -11.15 -2.21 15.27
C ARG A 238 -9.70 -1.98 15.65
N VAL A 239 -8.91 -1.34 14.79
CA VAL A 239 -7.47 -1.09 15.00
C VAL A 239 -7.19 -0.55 16.40
N VAL A 240 -8.01 0.38 16.88
CA VAL A 240 -7.90 0.95 18.23
C VAL A 240 -7.98 -0.12 19.33
N LYS A 241 -8.89 -1.08 19.23
CA LYS A 241 -8.97 -2.21 20.18
C LYS A 241 -7.75 -3.11 20.08
N GLU A 242 -7.21 -3.30 18.89
CA GLU A 242 -6.01 -4.12 18.72
C GLU A 242 -4.74 -3.43 19.24
N LEU A 243 -4.69 -2.10 19.25
CA LEU A 243 -3.57 -1.33 19.79
C LEU A 243 -3.41 -1.43 21.31
N ASP A 244 -4.44 -1.88 22.03
CA ASP A 244 -4.38 -2.13 23.48
C ASP A 244 -3.59 -3.39 23.85
N PHE A 245 -3.29 -4.25 22.88
CA PHE A 245 -2.48 -5.45 23.09
C PHE A 245 -0.97 -5.16 23.05
N LYS A 246 -0.20 -6.13 23.55
CA LYS A 246 1.26 -6.15 23.47
C LYS A 246 1.72 -7.49 22.92
N ALA A 247 2.62 -7.45 21.94
CA ALA A 247 3.21 -8.66 21.39
C ALA A 247 4.10 -9.37 22.43
N GLU A 248 3.92 -10.68 22.57
CA GLU A 248 4.74 -11.58 23.39
C GLU A 248 5.89 -12.13 22.53
N PRO A 249 7.17 -12.08 22.95
CA PRO A 249 8.23 -12.72 22.19
C PRO A 249 7.96 -14.23 21.98
N PRO A 250 8.15 -14.80 20.77
CA PRO A 250 8.74 -14.21 19.57
C PRO A 250 7.73 -13.67 18.54
N ALA A 251 6.48 -13.41 18.94
CA ALA A 251 5.43 -12.91 18.06
C ALA A 251 5.81 -11.58 17.40
N LYS A 252 5.42 -11.41 16.13
CA LYS A 252 5.59 -10.14 15.42
C LYS A 252 4.47 -9.14 15.77
N GLY A 253 3.28 -9.63 16.13
CA GLY A 253 2.16 -8.82 16.62
C GLY A 253 1.77 -7.67 15.72
N LEU A 254 1.71 -7.92 14.41
CA LEU A 254 1.39 -6.90 13.40
C LEU A 254 -0.11 -6.86 13.14
N ILE A 255 -0.69 -5.65 13.09
CA ILE A 255 -2.06 -5.44 12.62
C ILE A 255 -2.05 -5.39 11.09
N ASN A 256 -2.99 -6.05 10.43
CA ASN A 256 -3.31 -5.87 9.02
C ASN A 256 -4.67 -5.18 8.90
N CYS A 257 -4.68 -3.97 8.31
CA CYS A 257 -5.87 -3.13 8.16
C CYS A 257 -6.58 -3.29 6.80
N GLU A 258 -6.43 -4.46 6.18
CA GLU A 258 -6.95 -4.78 4.85
C GLU A 258 -6.63 -3.70 3.81
N ASP A 259 -7.66 -3.14 3.19
CA ASP A 259 -7.58 -2.27 2.03
C ASP A 259 -7.52 -0.78 2.41
N GLU A 260 -7.58 -0.43 3.71
CA GLU A 260 -7.38 0.96 4.19
C GLU A 260 -5.90 1.33 4.30
N VAL A 261 -5.21 1.32 3.15
CA VAL A 261 -3.74 1.41 3.05
C VAL A 261 -3.13 2.70 3.61
N TYR A 262 -3.81 3.85 3.52
CA TYR A 262 -3.32 5.10 4.13
C TYR A 262 -3.47 5.12 5.64
N MET A 263 -4.51 4.48 6.18
CA MET A 263 -4.61 4.25 7.62
C MET A 263 -3.45 3.38 8.09
N GLY A 264 -3.16 2.29 7.36
CA GLY A 264 -2.05 1.42 7.67
C GLY A 264 -0.69 2.11 7.55
N ALA A 265 -0.46 2.91 6.51
CA ALA A 265 0.78 3.67 6.35
C ALA A 265 1.00 4.65 7.51
N ALA A 266 -0.05 5.32 7.95
CA ALA A 266 0.03 6.31 9.01
C ALA A 266 0.03 5.72 10.43
N LEU A 267 -0.53 4.53 10.64
CA LEU A 267 -0.49 3.81 11.92
C LEU A 267 0.60 2.74 11.98
N GLY A 268 1.35 2.47 10.91
CA GLY A 268 2.33 1.40 10.85
C GLY A 268 1.72 -0.01 10.94
N CYS A 269 0.63 -0.23 10.22
CA CYS A 269 -0.05 -1.53 10.04
C CYS A 269 0.25 -2.11 8.65
N CYS A 270 0.14 -3.42 8.51
CA CYS A 270 0.27 -4.14 7.24
C CYS A 270 -0.96 -3.93 6.34
N TYR A 271 -0.81 -4.26 5.07
CA TYR A 271 -1.87 -4.16 4.05
C TYR A 271 -2.33 -5.52 3.57
N GLY A 272 -3.63 -5.70 3.50
CA GLY A 272 -4.28 -6.80 2.81
C GLY A 272 -5.08 -6.23 1.65
N VAL A 273 -4.41 -5.90 0.55
CA VAL A 273 -5.02 -5.21 -0.58
C VAL A 273 -6.06 -6.12 -1.24
N MET A 274 -7.28 -5.62 -1.32
CA MET A 274 -8.43 -6.34 -1.88
C MET A 274 -8.91 -5.68 -3.19
N ARG A 275 -8.69 -4.36 -3.35
CA ARG A 275 -9.03 -3.67 -4.62
C ARG A 275 -8.13 -4.17 -5.76
N HIS A 276 -8.59 -4.03 -7.00
CA HIS A 276 -7.88 -4.51 -8.20
C HIS A 276 -8.24 -3.63 -9.42
N SER A 277 -7.53 -3.78 -10.54
CA SER A 277 -7.63 -2.84 -11.68
C SER A 277 -8.87 -3.00 -12.58
N PHE A 278 -9.65 -4.08 -12.47
CA PHE A 278 -10.82 -4.28 -13.35
C PHE A 278 -11.98 -3.41 -12.87
N ALA A 279 -12.29 -2.33 -13.59
CA ALA A 279 -13.32 -1.37 -13.24
C ALA A 279 -14.55 -1.45 -14.16
N GLY A 280 -15.65 -0.80 -13.74
CA GLY A 280 -16.92 -0.80 -14.47
C GLY A 280 -17.89 -1.86 -13.95
N ALA A 281 -18.89 -2.20 -14.77
CA ALA A 281 -19.84 -3.25 -14.43
C ALA A 281 -19.15 -4.61 -14.29
N LEU A 282 -19.73 -5.48 -13.48
CA LEU A 282 -19.38 -6.89 -13.42
C LEU A 282 -19.59 -7.55 -14.80
N PRO A 283 -18.95 -8.69 -15.09
CA PRO A 283 -19.19 -9.45 -16.31
C PRO A 283 -20.67 -9.78 -16.59
N SER A 284 -21.50 -9.86 -15.54
CA SER A 284 -22.95 -10.02 -15.65
C SER A 284 -23.72 -8.75 -16.10
N GLY A 285 -23.05 -7.61 -16.22
CA GLY A 285 -23.65 -6.29 -16.49
C GLY A 285 -24.19 -5.57 -15.25
N ARG A 286 -24.18 -6.22 -14.07
CA ARG A 286 -24.58 -5.60 -12.79
C ARG A 286 -23.48 -4.64 -12.30
N GLN A 287 -23.85 -3.62 -11.52
CA GLN A 287 -22.88 -2.80 -10.79
C GLN A 287 -22.04 -3.67 -9.84
N ASP A 288 -20.75 -3.37 -9.72
CA ASP A 288 -19.91 -3.95 -8.67
C ASP A 288 -20.38 -3.42 -7.32
N PHE A 289 -21.01 -4.29 -6.53
CA PHE A 289 -21.60 -3.94 -5.24
C PHE A 289 -20.64 -4.13 -4.07
N VAL A 290 -19.44 -4.69 -4.31
CA VAL A 290 -18.37 -4.77 -3.30
C VAL A 290 -17.50 -3.52 -3.36
N PHE A 291 -17.27 -3.00 -4.57
CA PHE A 291 -16.62 -1.72 -4.79
C PHE A 291 -17.48 -0.80 -5.69
N PRO A 292 -18.63 -0.31 -5.17
CA PRO A 292 -19.47 0.60 -5.94
C PRO A 292 -18.72 1.89 -6.29
N PRO A 293 -19.02 2.54 -7.44
CA PRO A 293 -18.38 3.77 -7.88
C PRO A 293 -18.93 5.00 -7.14
N LEU A 294 -19.00 4.90 -5.82
CA LEU A 294 -19.53 5.89 -4.89
C LEU A 294 -18.43 6.31 -3.91
N THR A 295 -18.67 7.41 -3.21
CA THR A 295 -17.73 8.01 -2.25
C THR A 295 -16.33 8.22 -2.85
N ARG A 296 -15.35 7.41 -2.44
CA ARG A 296 -13.95 7.43 -2.91
C ARG A 296 -13.79 6.82 -4.30
N ASP A 297 -14.72 5.95 -4.73
CA ASP A 297 -14.59 5.13 -5.93
C ASP A 297 -13.27 4.32 -5.91
N LEU A 298 -13.16 3.40 -4.93
CA LEU A 298 -11.92 2.69 -4.60
C LEU A 298 -11.27 1.98 -5.80
N LYS A 299 -12.05 1.56 -6.81
CA LYS A 299 -11.55 0.96 -8.05
C LYS A 299 -10.65 1.87 -8.86
N HIS A 300 -10.83 3.19 -8.72
CA HIS A 300 -10.01 4.21 -9.35
C HIS A 300 -9.01 4.86 -8.37
N CYS A 301 -8.86 4.34 -7.15
CA CYS A 301 -7.89 4.80 -6.16
C CYS A 301 -6.76 3.78 -6.00
N THR A 302 -6.10 3.42 -7.10
CA THR A 302 -5.04 2.39 -7.11
C THR A 302 -3.67 2.96 -6.77
N ASP A 303 -3.43 4.23 -7.06
CA ASP A 303 -2.17 4.89 -6.69
C ASP A 303 -1.99 5.03 -5.17
N GLU A 304 -3.06 5.07 -4.36
CA GLU A 304 -2.95 5.00 -2.88
C GLU A 304 -2.21 3.73 -2.44
N VAL A 305 -2.49 2.60 -3.09
CA VAL A 305 -1.81 1.33 -2.82
C VAL A 305 -0.34 1.43 -3.19
N VAL A 306 -0.02 1.95 -4.37
CA VAL A 306 1.37 2.16 -4.82
C VAL A 306 2.14 3.03 -3.83
N ARG A 307 1.54 4.14 -3.38
CA ARG A 307 2.15 5.08 -2.43
C ARG A 307 2.37 4.45 -1.06
N ALA A 308 1.37 3.76 -0.53
CA ALA A 308 1.45 3.10 0.77
C ALA A 308 2.50 1.97 0.77
N VAL A 309 2.50 1.12 -0.27
CA VAL A 309 3.48 0.03 -0.38
C VAL A 309 4.92 0.57 -0.48
N ARG A 310 5.13 1.67 -1.21
CA ARG A 310 6.45 2.33 -1.28
C ARG A 310 6.84 3.01 0.03
N TRP A 311 5.89 3.48 0.82
CA TRP A 311 6.16 4.00 2.16
C TRP A 311 6.75 2.93 3.09
N HIS A 312 6.30 1.68 3.01
CA HIS A 312 6.87 0.58 3.80
C HIS A 312 8.33 0.24 3.49
N ARG A 313 8.92 0.75 2.40
CA ARG A 313 10.38 0.70 2.17
C ARG A 313 11.16 1.68 3.07
N LEU A 314 10.50 2.74 3.54
CA LEU A 314 11.05 3.75 4.46
C LEU A 314 10.67 3.45 5.92
N ALA A 315 9.46 2.95 6.12
CA ALA A 315 8.85 2.83 7.44
C ALA A 315 7.97 1.57 7.49
N PRO A 316 8.55 0.39 7.75
CA PRO A 316 7.79 -0.85 7.82
C PRO A 316 6.75 -0.84 8.94
N ALA A 317 5.65 -1.56 8.74
CA ALA A 317 4.70 -1.94 9.78
C ALA A 317 5.41 -2.50 11.02
N PHE A 318 4.86 -2.21 12.21
CA PHE A 318 5.52 -2.53 13.47
C PHE A 318 4.55 -2.99 14.56
N ALA A 319 5.09 -3.82 15.46
CA ALA A 319 4.37 -4.56 16.47
C ALA A 319 3.51 -3.70 17.40
N VAL A 320 2.36 -4.21 17.82
CA VAL A 320 1.60 -3.65 18.94
C VAL A 320 2.45 -3.62 20.22
N GLY A 321 2.27 -2.58 21.02
CA GLY A 321 3.09 -2.33 22.21
C GLY A 321 4.52 -1.83 21.95
N ALA A 322 4.99 -1.73 20.70
CA ALA A 322 6.32 -1.15 20.42
C ALA A 322 6.37 0.36 20.73
N ASN A 323 5.28 1.08 20.48
CA ASN A 323 5.08 2.47 20.85
C ASN A 323 3.69 2.62 21.47
N ALA A 324 3.56 3.48 22.49
CA ALA A 324 2.29 3.74 23.15
C ALA A 324 1.27 4.36 22.18
N ALA A 325 0.02 3.90 22.24
CA ALA A 325 -1.06 4.53 21.51
C ALA A 325 -1.66 5.69 22.31
N ALA A 326 -2.04 6.77 21.64
CA ALA A 326 -2.91 7.80 22.20
C ALA A 326 -4.16 7.91 21.34
N ILE A 327 -5.32 7.84 21.98
CA ILE A 327 -6.63 7.74 21.34
C ILE A 327 -7.49 8.91 21.82
N SER A 328 -8.10 9.65 20.90
CA SER A 328 -8.99 10.75 21.24
C SER A 328 -10.25 10.26 21.95
N PRO A 329 -10.70 10.93 23.02
CA PRO A 329 -12.02 10.65 23.60
C PRO A 329 -13.16 11.13 22.69
N GLU A 330 -12.92 12.07 21.78
CA GLU A 330 -13.89 12.52 20.79
C GLU A 330 -14.18 11.38 19.81
N GLN A 331 -15.45 10.99 19.73
CA GLN A 331 -15.94 10.00 18.77
C GLN A 331 -16.60 10.72 17.58
N MET A 332 -16.37 10.23 16.37
CA MET A 332 -17.05 10.71 15.18
C MET A 332 -17.78 9.54 14.50
N THR A 333 -18.98 9.84 14.01
CA THR A 333 -19.87 8.86 13.40
C THR A 333 -20.05 9.19 11.92
N ASP A 334 -19.84 8.17 11.10
CA ASP A 334 -20.19 8.16 9.68
C ASP A 334 -21.45 7.34 9.50
N ASN A 335 -22.17 7.61 8.42
CA ASN A 335 -23.40 6.90 8.12
C ASN A 335 -23.65 6.77 6.62
N TRP A 336 -24.40 5.73 6.26
CA TRP A 336 -24.78 5.49 4.87
C TRP A 336 -26.13 4.81 4.75
N ILE A 337 -27.01 5.38 3.93
CA ILE A 337 -28.26 4.75 3.52
C ILE A 337 -27.99 3.97 2.23
N PHE A 338 -27.90 2.65 2.37
CA PHE A 338 -27.54 1.77 1.26
C PHE A 338 -28.67 1.67 0.25
N GLN A 339 -28.33 1.82 -1.02
CA GLN A 339 -29.23 1.54 -2.14
C GLN A 339 -28.90 0.17 -2.75
N LYS A 340 -29.65 -0.19 -3.79
CA LYS A 340 -29.41 -1.44 -4.51
C LYS A 340 -28.00 -1.45 -5.09
N ASP A 341 -27.31 -2.59 -4.93
CA ASP A 341 -25.98 -2.86 -5.48
C ASP A 341 -24.87 -1.98 -4.89
N GLU A 342 -24.97 -1.66 -3.60
CA GLU A 342 -23.97 -0.86 -2.88
C GLU A 342 -23.31 -1.57 -1.70
N SER A 343 -23.76 -2.79 -1.40
CA SER A 343 -23.14 -3.66 -0.39
C SER A 343 -23.42 -5.12 -0.72
N TRP A 344 -22.52 -5.98 -0.26
CA TRP A 344 -22.67 -7.43 -0.29
C TRP A 344 -23.40 -7.98 0.94
N ARG A 345 -23.53 -7.19 2.02
CA ARG A 345 -24.15 -7.60 3.28
C ARG A 345 -25.34 -6.75 3.72
N ILE A 346 -25.42 -5.50 3.28
CA ILE A 346 -26.48 -4.56 3.68
C ILE A 346 -27.56 -4.50 2.60
N ALA A 347 -28.82 -4.69 3.01
CA ALA A 347 -29.95 -4.60 2.11
C ALA A 347 -30.27 -3.14 1.71
N ALA A 348 -30.81 -2.95 0.51
CA ALA A 348 -31.25 -1.64 0.05
C ALA A 348 -32.33 -1.03 0.98
N GLY A 349 -32.22 0.27 1.22
CA GLY A 349 -33.06 1.05 2.13
C GLY A 349 -32.63 1.02 3.60
N GLN A 350 -31.61 0.22 3.97
CA GLN A 350 -31.09 0.19 5.33
C GLN A 350 -30.10 1.33 5.57
N ASP A 351 -30.23 1.99 6.72
CA ASP A 351 -29.26 2.94 7.25
C ASP A 351 -28.25 2.17 8.13
N GLN A 352 -26.96 2.49 8.00
CA GLN A 352 -25.89 1.96 8.83
C GLN A 352 -25.02 3.10 9.34
N THR A 353 -24.61 3.00 10.59
CA THR A 353 -23.72 3.96 11.24
C THR A 353 -22.49 3.25 11.77
N GLU A 354 -21.35 3.91 11.68
CA GLU A 354 -20.07 3.40 12.17
C GLU A 354 -19.35 4.53 12.91
N THR A 355 -18.84 4.23 14.09
CA THR A 355 -18.23 5.23 14.98
C THR A 355 -16.79 4.85 15.30
N ALA A 356 -15.89 5.82 15.23
CA ALA A 356 -14.50 5.65 15.61
C ALA A 356 -13.95 6.90 16.33
N PRO A 357 -12.85 6.77 17.08
CA PRO A 357 -12.16 7.92 17.65
C PRO A 357 -11.71 8.90 16.58
N ALA A 358 -11.84 10.20 16.84
CA ALA A 358 -11.52 11.24 15.88
C ALA A 358 -10.03 11.26 15.49
N ILE A 359 -9.17 10.91 16.45
CA ILE A 359 -7.72 10.96 16.30
C ILE A 359 -7.10 9.74 16.98
N VAL A 360 -6.18 9.07 16.30
CA VAL A 360 -5.42 7.93 16.85
C VAL A 360 -3.96 8.09 16.49
N THR A 361 -3.07 7.95 17.47
CA THR A 361 -1.64 8.04 17.24
C THR A 361 -0.85 6.92 17.91
N ARG A 362 0.33 6.58 17.39
CA ARG A 362 1.29 5.66 18.02
C ARG A 362 2.66 6.33 18.18
N GLY A 363 3.14 6.45 19.42
CA GLY A 363 4.45 7.06 19.72
C GLY A 363 4.52 8.57 19.48
N LEU A 364 3.36 9.23 19.40
CA LEU A 364 3.19 10.67 19.22
C LEU A 364 2.01 11.14 20.09
N PRO A 365 1.95 12.41 20.50
CA PRO A 365 0.75 12.97 21.10
C PRO A 365 -0.34 13.17 20.03
N LEU A 366 -1.59 13.35 20.48
CA LEU A 366 -2.72 13.65 19.60
C LEU A 366 -2.50 14.99 18.88
N PRO A 367 -2.54 15.04 17.53
CA PRO A 367 -2.51 16.30 16.80
C PRO A 367 -3.70 17.20 17.12
N GLU A 368 -3.48 18.51 17.04
CA GLU A 368 -4.57 19.49 17.06
C GLU A 368 -5.18 19.59 15.67
N VAL A 369 -6.50 19.69 15.60
CA VAL A 369 -7.25 19.82 14.34
C VAL A 369 -8.21 20.98 14.47
N ALA A 370 -7.93 22.05 13.74
CA ALA A 370 -8.83 23.19 13.57
C ALA A 370 -9.44 23.17 12.16
N LEU A 371 -10.61 23.76 12.00
CA LEU A 371 -11.25 23.89 10.69
C LEU A 371 -11.07 25.32 10.19
N ALA A 372 -10.45 25.50 9.03
CA ALA A 372 -10.19 26.80 8.42
C ALA A 372 -11.50 27.53 8.02
N SER A 373 -12.53 26.74 7.74
CA SER A 373 -13.91 27.16 7.54
C SER A 373 -14.83 26.14 8.22
N GLY A 374 -16.10 26.48 8.46
CA GLY A 374 -17.08 25.47 8.89
C GLY A 374 -17.04 24.22 8.00
N GLY A 375 -17.37 23.05 8.54
CA GLY A 375 -17.29 21.80 7.80
C GLY A 375 -17.20 20.58 8.70
N VAL A 376 -16.84 19.45 8.10
CA VAL A 376 -16.72 18.16 8.79
C VAL A 376 -15.25 17.86 9.07
N LYS A 377 -14.95 17.52 10.32
CA LYS A 377 -13.62 17.11 10.75
C LYS A 377 -13.25 15.73 10.14
N PRO A 378 -12.08 15.59 9.49
CA PRO A 378 -11.61 14.28 9.04
C PRO A 378 -11.15 13.44 10.24
N PHE A 379 -11.06 12.13 10.06
CA PHE A 379 -10.27 11.32 11.01
C PHE A 379 -8.79 11.65 10.81
N VAL A 380 -8.02 11.71 11.89
CA VAL A 380 -6.56 11.94 11.80
C VAL A 380 -5.82 10.79 12.46
N VAL A 381 -4.91 10.18 11.72
CA VAL A 381 -4.06 9.12 12.25
C VAL A 381 -2.60 9.46 12.06
N ALA A 382 -1.75 9.10 13.02
CA ALA A 382 -0.32 9.34 12.92
C ALA A 382 0.51 8.31 13.68
N SER A 383 1.76 8.14 13.31
CA SER A 383 2.68 7.32 14.09
C SER A 383 4.12 7.75 13.92
N ARG A 384 4.91 7.39 14.91
CA ARG A 384 6.35 7.32 14.83
C ARG A 384 6.74 5.86 14.72
N ASN A 385 7.41 5.47 13.66
CA ASN A 385 7.94 4.12 13.51
C ASN A 385 9.20 3.95 14.40
N PRO A 386 9.53 2.71 14.81
CA PRO A 386 10.73 2.44 15.62
C PRO A 386 12.04 2.92 15.00
N ASN A 387 12.12 3.01 13.67
CA ASN A 387 13.28 3.53 12.96
C ASN A 387 13.35 5.08 12.92
N GLY A 388 12.42 5.77 13.55
CA GLY A 388 12.38 7.23 13.64
C GLY A 388 11.64 7.95 12.52
N ALA A 389 11.14 7.24 11.50
CA ALA A 389 10.21 7.81 10.52
C ALA A 389 8.89 8.21 11.18
N VAL A 390 8.22 9.22 10.63
CA VAL A 390 6.90 9.68 11.11
C VAL A 390 5.91 9.65 9.96
N ALA A 391 4.67 9.31 10.22
CA ALA A 391 3.59 9.39 9.25
C ALA A 391 2.37 10.08 9.83
N VAL A 392 1.62 10.79 8.99
CA VAL A 392 0.33 11.40 9.33
C VAL A 392 -0.62 11.28 8.14
N ALA A 393 -1.89 10.97 8.42
CA ALA A 393 -2.95 10.96 7.43
C ALA A 393 -4.20 11.67 7.93
N THR A 394 -4.85 12.40 7.04
CA THR A 394 -6.27 12.75 7.14
C THR A 394 -7.08 11.72 6.34
N LEU A 395 -8.05 11.09 6.96
CA LEU A 395 -8.94 10.13 6.32
C LEU A 395 -10.33 10.78 6.17
N GLY A 396 -10.91 10.65 4.99
CA GLY A 396 -12.21 11.25 4.69
C GLY A 396 -13.37 10.62 5.46
N ARG A 397 -14.53 11.24 5.29
CA ARG A 397 -15.77 10.97 6.00
C ARG A 397 -16.87 10.59 5.03
N THR A 398 -17.59 9.53 5.32
CA THR A 398 -18.82 9.15 4.62
C THR A 398 -20.02 9.69 5.40
N ILE A 399 -20.68 10.72 4.88
CA ILE A 399 -21.78 11.42 5.55
C ILE A 399 -23.02 11.38 4.67
N CYS A 400 -24.11 10.85 5.19
CA CYS A 400 -25.35 10.63 4.43
C CYS A 400 -26.57 11.17 5.20
N PRO A 401 -26.81 12.48 5.27
CA PRO A 401 -27.92 13.04 6.04
C PRO A 401 -29.31 12.59 5.54
N SER A 402 -29.41 12.20 4.26
CA SER A 402 -30.63 11.64 3.68
C SER A 402 -30.31 10.73 2.48
N ALA A 403 -31.29 9.97 1.99
CA ALA A 403 -31.09 9.09 0.82
C ALA A 403 -30.69 9.82 -0.47
N THR A 404 -30.87 11.14 -0.53
CA THR A 404 -30.50 12.00 -1.66
C THR A 404 -29.30 12.91 -1.37
N ASP A 405 -28.84 12.97 -0.12
CA ASP A 405 -27.69 13.76 0.31
C ASP A 405 -26.62 12.81 0.82
N ARG A 406 -25.65 12.51 -0.06
CA ARG A 406 -24.72 11.39 0.07
C ARG A 406 -23.32 11.87 -0.27
N GLN A 407 -22.48 12.06 0.74
CA GLN A 407 -21.25 12.83 0.60
C GLN A 407 -20.02 12.02 1.02
N TRP A 408 -18.94 12.25 0.28
CA TRP A 408 -17.57 11.93 0.69
C TRP A 408 -16.83 13.22 0.93
N ILE A 409 -16.41 13.46 2.18
CA ILE A 409 -15.79 14.71 2.61
C ILE A 409 -14.34 14.43 3.01
N THR A 410 -13.40 15.13 2.40
CA THR A 410 -11.96 15.00 2.68
C THR A 410 -11.48 16.10 3.64
N GLY A 411 -10.22 16.02 4.08
CA GLY A 411 -9.63 16.96 5.03
C GLY A 411 -9.23 18.34 4.47
N GLU A 412 -9.74 18.76 3.31
CA GLU A 412 -9.36 20.01 2.63
C GLU A 412 -9.59 21.29 3.45
N VAL A 413 -10.45 21.24 4.46
CA VAL A 413 -10.74 22.35 5.37
C VAL A 413 -10.01 22.24 6.72
N ALA A 414 -9.21 21.19 6.92
CA ALA A 414 -8.57 20.91 8.20
C ALA A 414 -7.14 21.46 8.29
N ASP A 415 -6.90 22.30 9.29
CA ASP A 415 -5.58 22.69 9.78
C ASP A 415 -5.11 21.70 10.84
N VAL A 416 -4.10 20.90 10.50
CA VAL A 416 -3.57 19.86 11.39
C VAL A 416 -2.23 20.31 11.95
N THR A 417 -2.08 20.34 13.27
CA THR A 417 -0.78 20.56 13.94
C THR A 417 -0.32 19.28 14.63
N LEU A 418 0.78 18.71 14.15
CA LEU A 418 1.38 17.51 14.72
C LEU A 418 2.68 17.86 15.45
N GLN A 419 2.75 17.49 16.73
CA GLN A 419 3.99 17.52 17.48
C GLN A 419 4.85 16.33 17.05
N VAL A 420 5.79 16.59 16.15
CA VAL A 420 6.74 15.58 15.69
C VAL A 420 7.77 15.34 16.79
N GLY A 421 8.27 16.38 17.45
CA GLY A 421 9.40 16.27 18.38
C GLY A 421 10.73 16.21 17.63
N GLN A 422 11.66 15.34 18.02
CA GLN A 422 12.95 15.23 17.32
C GLN A 422 12.76 14.79 15.85
N TYR A 423 13.43 15.49 14.94
CA TYR A 423 13.60 15.05 13.55
C TYR A 423 14.58 13.88 13.50
N SER A 424 14.07 12.68 13.22
CA SER A 424 14.83 11.42 13.26
C SER A 424 14.66 10.55 12.02
N GLY A 425 13.94 11.03 11.00
CA GLY A 425 13.63 10.23 9.83
C GLY A 425 12.76 10.95 8.80
N PRO A 426 12.46 10.29 7.68
CA PRO A 426 11.51 10.79 6.67
C PRO A 426 10.10 10.94 7.27
N ILE A 427 9.31 11.83 6.68
CA ILE A 427 7.93 12.12 7.12
C ILE A 427 6.96 11.77 5.98
N GLY A 428 6.10 10.78 6.19
CA GLY A 428 5.01 10.41 5.28
C GLY A 428 3.78 11.26 5.54
N ILE A 429 3.19 11.82 4.48
CA ILE A 429 2.00 12.68 4.55
C ILE A 429 0.99 12.12 3.55
N PHE A 430 -0.22 11.80 4.03
CA PHE A 430 -1.27 11.15 3.26
C PHE A 430 -2.62 11.85 3.44
N GLY A 431 -3.44 11.89 2.40
CA GLY A 431 -4.75 12.56 2.47
C GLY A 431 -4.67 14.07 2.26
N ARG A 432 -5.83 14.73 2.28
CA ARG A 432 -5.97 16.16 1.98
C ARG A 432 -6.02 17.01 3.23
N TYR A 433 -5.49 18.22 3.13
CA TYR A 433 -5.37 19.18 4.23
C TYR A 433 -5.76 20.58 3.75
N HIS A 434 -6.19 21.45 4.65
CA HIS A 434 -6.04 22.89 4.43
C HIS A 434 -4.58 23.29 4.66
N SER A 435 -4.02 22.90 5.81
CA SER A 435 -2.58 22.98 6.08
C SER A 435 -2.13 21.91 7.08
N LEU A 436 -0.85 21.55 6.99
CA LEU A 436 -0.19 20.67 7.96
C LEU A 436 0.98 21.41 8.60
N THR A 437 0.95 21.57 9.92
CA THR A 437 2.05 22.13 10.70
C THR A 437 2.76 21.04 11.48
N LEU A 438 4.03 20.82 11.15
CA LEU A 438 4.93 19.93 11.87
C LEU A 438 5.70 20.74 12.92
N VAL A 439 5.66 20.32 14.17
CA VAL A 439 6.32 21.01 15.29
C VAL A 439 7.45 20.13 15.84
N PHE A 440 8.66 20.69 15.88
CA PHE A 440 9.88 20.00 16.29
C PHE A 440 10.36 20.49 17.67
N ASP A 441 11.21 19.71 18.34
CA ASP A 441 11.79 20.09 19.65
C ASP A 441 12.78 21.25 19.55
N LYS A 442 13.38 21.42 18.36
CA LYS A 442 14.42 22.42 18.09
C LYS A 442 14.04 23.27 16.87
N PRO A 443 14.54 24.52 16.78
CA PRO A 443 14.38 25.33 15.59
C PRO A 443 14.85 24.59 14.33
N VAL A 444 14.03 24.67 13.27
CA VAL A 444 14.34 24.06 11.98
C VAL A 444 15.27 24.98 11.22
N THR A 445 16.56 24.65 11.21
CA THR A 445 17.61 25.35 10.45
C THR A 445 17.76 24.80 9.03
N ALA A 446 16.66 24.36 8.43
CA ALA A 446 16.65 23.70 7.14
C ALA A 446 17.16 24.62 6.03
N ARG A 447 18.12 24.14 5.23
CA ARG A 447 18.46 24.79 3.96
C ARG A 447 17.60 24.31 2.81
N ARG A 448 17.17 23.05 2.87
CA ARG A 448 16.35 22.42 1.83
C ARG A 448 15.28 21.52 2.44
N ILE A 449 14.04 21.74 2.02
CA ILE A 449 12.91 20.85 2.31
C ILE A 449 12.50 20.21 1.00
N LEU A 450 12.59 18.88 0.96
CA LEU A 450 12.32 18.07 -0.22
C LEU A 450 11.04 17.28 0.00
N ALA A 451 10.23 17.15 -1.03
CA ALA A 451 9.06 16.29 -1.03
C ALA A 451 8.94 15.50 -2.34
N GLN A 452 8.39 14.30 -2.28
CA GLN A 452 8.26 13.41 -3.43
C GLN A 452 6.93 12.66 -3.36
N ASP A 453 6.17 12.62 -4.47
CA ASP A 453 5.07 11.66 -4.63
C ASP A 453 5.60 10.25 -4.40
N LEU A 454 5.00 9.52 -3.45
CA LEU A 454 5.43 8.16 -3.17
C LEU A 454 5.24 7.22 -4.37
N ALA A 455 4.36 7.54 -5.32
CA ALA A 455 4.23 6.80 -6.59
C ALA A 455 5.33 7.12 -7.61
N GLY A 456 6.02 8.26 -7.46
CA GLY A 456 7.07 8.72 -8.37
C GLY A 456 8.50 8.53 -7.84
N ASP A 457 9.49 8.83 -8.68
CA ASP A 457 10.92 8.70 -8.35
C ASP A 457 11.68 10.03 -8.31
N ILE A 458 10.97 11.14 -8.56
CA ILE A 458 11.58 12.46 -8.73
C ILE A 458 11.17 13.35 -7.54
N PRO A 459 12.09 13.66 -6.62
CA PRO A 459 11.81 14.62 -5.57
C PRO A 459 11.82 16.06 -6.09
N GLN A 460 11.05 16.90 -5.42
CA GLN A 460 10.96 18.33 -5.66
C GLN A 460 11.39 19.09 -4.41
N GLU A 461 12.10 20.19 -4.59
CA GLU A 461 12.38 21.12 -3.52
C GLU A 461 11.19 22.05 -3.28
N ILE A 462 10.69 22.08 -2.05
CA ILE A 462 9.53 22.88 -1.64
C ILE A 462 9.88 23.93 -0.59
N THR A 463 11.17 24.19 -0.32
CA THR A 463 11.65 25.13 0.72
C THR A 463 10.95 26.50 0.66
N ARG A 464 10.70 27.03 -0.54
CA ARG A 464 10.04 28.34 -0.74
C ARG A 464 8.50 28.28 -0.78
N GLN A 465 7.93 27.08 -0.71
CA GLN A 465 6.49 26.82 -0.76
C GLN A 465 5.92 26.45 0.62
N VAL A 466 6.79 26.35 1.64
CA VAL A 466 6.43 26.07 3.02
C VAL A 466 6.84 27.24 3.91
N ARG A 467 6.15 27.39 5.04
CA ARG A 467 6.50 28.42 6.04
C ARG A 467 7.30 27.76 7.15
N VAL A 468 8.53 28.22 7.36
CA VAL A 468 9.37 27.82 8.50
C VAL A 468 9.38 28.96 9.51
N SER A 469 9.02 28.69 10.76
CA SER A 469 8.99 29.66 11.85
C SER A 469 9.47 29.01 13.14
N GLY A 470 10.74 29.26 13.49
CA GLY A 470 11.37 28.62 14.65
C GLY A 470 11.36 27.10 14.49
N SER A 471 10.68 26.40 15.38
CA SER A 471 10.53 24.94 15.34
C SER A 471 9.33 24.43 14.55
N ARG A 472 8.62 25.30 13.82
CA ARG A 472 7.41 24.95 13.07
C ARG A 472 7.66 24.96 11.57
N VAL A 473 7.18 23.93 10.87
CA VAL A 473 7.12 23.87 9.41
C VAL A 473 5.67 23.69 9.01
N THR A 474 5.08 24.71 8.38
CA THR A 474 3.70 24.68 7.87
C THR A 474 3.70 24.47 6.37
N ILE A 475 3.01 23.43 5.93
CA ILE A 475 2.88 23.00 4.54
C ILE A 475 1.45 23.30 4.10
N PRO A 476 1.24 24.17 3.10
CA PRO A 476 -0.10 24.40 2.55
C PRO A 476 -0.67 23.13 1.92
N GLY A 477 -1.97 22.91 2.07
CA GLY A 477 -2.69 21.78 1.46
C GLY A 477 -2.48 21.68 -0.04
N ALA A 478 -2.51 22.81 -0.75
CA ALA A 478 -2.23 22.86 -2.19
C ALA A 478 -0.84 22.34 -2.58
N VAL A 479 0.16 22.45 -1.70
CA VAL A 479 1.50 21.88 -1.92
C VAL A 479 1.49 20.37 -1.73
N ILE A 480 0.80 19.88 -0.68
CA ILE A 480 0.62 18.45 -0.42
C ILE A 480 -0.09 17.79 -1.61
N ASP A 481 -1.18 18.39 -2.07
CA ASP A 481 -1.97 17.95 -3.20
C ASP A 481 -1.17 17.88 -4.50
N ARG A 482 -0.45 18.97 -4.82
CA ARG A 482 0.35 19.06 -6.05
C ARG A 482 1.49 18.05 -6.06
N ILE A 483 2.22 17.93 -4.94
CA ILE A 483 3.37 17.02 -4.87
C ILE A 483 2.91 15.58 -4.77
N GLY A 484 1.98 15.26 -3.87
CA GLY A 484 1.52 13.90 -3.59
C GLY A 484 0.68 13.27 -4.69
N ARG A 485 0.36 14.01 -5.76
CA ARG A 485 -0.28 13.51 -6.99
C ARG A 485 0.55 13.76 -8.25
N ASN A 486 1.81 14.19 -8.11
CA ASN A 486 2.65 14.58 -9.24
C ASN A 486 2.96 13.41 -10.19
N ALA A 487 2.91 12.17 -9.71
CA ALA A 487 3.11 10.96 -10.50
C ALA A 487 1.81 10.14 -10.65
N ALA A 488 0.65 10.77 -10.45
CA ALA A 488 -0.63 10.06 -10.53
C ALA A 488 -0.89 9.50 -11.94
N THR A 489 -1.42 8.29 -11.97
CA THR A 489 -1.88 7.63 -13.19
C THR A 489 -3.08 8.41 -13.76
N PRO A 490 -3.16 8.64 -15.10
CA PRO A 490 -4.29 9.34 -15.69
C PRO A 490 -5.65 8.71 -15.31
N GLY A 491 -6.55 9.52 -14.76
CA GLY A 491 -7.90 9.09 -14.35
C GLY A 491 -7.98 8.47 -12.94
N ASP A 492 -6.85 8.27 -12.26
CA ASP A 492 -6.84 7.82 -10.87
C ASP A 492 -7.34 8.94 -9.92
N LYS A 493 -8.12 8.55 -8.92
CA LYS A 493 -8.84 9.41 -7.98
C LYS A 493 -8.23 9.42 -6.57
N SER A 494 -7.10 8.75 -6.39
CA SER A 494 -6.39 8.63 -5.12
C SER A 494 -6.12 9.98 -4.48
N ASP A 495 -6.25 10.04 -3.15
CA ASP A 495 -5.78 11.18 -2.38
C ASP A 495 -4.23 11.26 -2.41
N PRO A 496 -3.64 12.46 -2.20
CA PRO A 496 -2.20 12.64 -2.26
C PRO A 496 -1.48 11.78 -1.22
N GLY A 497 -0.29 11.29 -1.58
CA GLY A 497 0.62 10.63 -0.64
C GLY A 497 2.07 10.95 -1.00
N LEU A 498 2.81 11.55 -0.07
CA LEU A 498 4.17 12.00 -0.30
C LEU A 498 5.08 11.68 0.87
N VAL A 499 6.39 11.63 0.58
CA VAL A 499 7.45 11.65 1.61
C VAL A 499 8.12 13.02 1.62
N LEU A 500 8.39 13.53 2.82
CA LEU A 500 9.10 14.77 3.09
C LEU A 500 10.40 14.50 3.84
N VAL A 501 11.48 15.17 3.43
CA VAL A 501 12.79 15.13 4.09
C VAL A 501 13.30 16.56 4.29
N ILE A 502 13.83 16.82 5.49
CA ILE A 502 14.44 18.09 5.87
C ILE A 502 15.95 17.89 5.89
N ARG A 503 16.70 18.63 5.06
CA ARG A 503 18.17 18.51 4.99
C ARG A 503 18.85 19.74 5.58
N ALA A 504 19.77 19.48 6.50
CA ALA A 504 20.76 20.43 6.99
C ALA A 504 22.10 20.11 6.32
N ASN A 505 22.42 20.82 5.23
CA ASN A 505 23.58 20.64 4.35
C ASN A 505 23.81 19.22 3.81
#